data_AF-A0A7L3ELM7-F1
#
_entry.id   AF-A0A7L3ELM7-F1
#
_cell.length_a   1.000
_cell.length_b   1.000
_cell.length_c   1.000
_cell.angle_alpha   90.00
_cell.angle_beta   90.00
_cell.angle_gamma   90.00
#
_symmetry.space_group_name_H-M   'P 1'
#
loop_
_entity.id
_entity.type
_entity.pdbx_description
1 polymer ?
#
loop_
_entity_poly.entity_id
_entity_poly.type
_entity_poly.pdbx_seq_one_letter_code
_entity_poly.pdbx_strand_id
1 'polypeptide(L)' 'ECGNSFKTSSRLLVHQRIHTEERPFRCPDCKKGFKRNSTLTRHWRIHTEERPYQCPQCGKSFSDSSHLTQQQRRH' A
#
# COMPACT_ATOMS: atom_id res chain seq x y z
N GLU A 1 0.98 -22.17 13.08
CA GLU A 1 0.04 -21.03 13.17
C GLU A 1 0.66 -19.94 14.03
N CYS A 2 0.52 -18.66 13.67
CA CYS A 2 1.05 -17.57 14.51
C CYS A 2 -0.03 -17.04 15.45
N GLY A 3 0.32 -16.76 16.72
CA GLY A 3 -0.60 -16.32 17.78
C GLY A 3 -1.15 -14.89 17.66
N ASN A 4 -1.34 -14.39 16.44
CA ASN A 4 -1.91 -13.07 16.21
C ASN A 4 -3.44 -13.12 16.34
N SER A 5 -4.00 -12.24 17.17
CA SER A 5 -5.45 -12.08 17.32
C SER A 5 -5.93 -10.84 16.55
N PHE A 6 -7.05 -10.96 15.83
CA PHE A 6 -7.60 -9.91 14.98
C PHE A 6 -9.01 -9.53 15.41
N LYS A 7 -9.28 -8.23 15.45
CA LYS A 7 -10.61 -7.69 15.80
C LYS A 7 -11.70 -7.99 14.77
N THR A 8 -11.35 -8.34 13.53
CA THR A 8 -12.31 -8.60 12.46
C THR A 8 -11.89 -9.76 11.57
N SER A 9 -12.87 -10.49 11.02
CA SER A 9 -12.66 -11.62 10.11
C SER A 9 -11.91 -11.22 8.84
N SER A 10 -12.25 -10.08 8.23
CA SER A 10 -11.56 -9.59 7.03
C SER A 10 -10.07 -9.34 7.27
N ARG A 11 -9.68 -8.88 8.47
CA ARG A 11 -8.27 -8.68 8.84
C ARG A 11 -7.55 -10.01 9.04
N LEU A 12 -8.22 -10.99 9.66
CA LEU A 12 -7.70 -12.35 9.80
C LEU A 12 -7.48 -13.01 8.43
N LEU A 13 -8.45 -12.94 7.52
CA LEU A 13 -8.33 -13.51 6.16
C LEU A 13 -7.15 -12.92 5.39
N VAL A 14 -7.01 -11.60 5.42
CA VAL A 14 -5.87 -10.92 4.78
C VAL A 14 -4.54 -11.29 5.43
N HIS A 15 -4.53 -11.51 6.74
CA HIS A 15 -3.35 -11.98 7.44
C HIS A 15 -2.98 -13.42 7.06
N GLN A 16 -3.97 -14.31 6.90
CA GLN A 16 -3.73 -15.70 6.49
C GLN A 16 -3.02 -15.79 5.13
N ARG A 17 -3.26 -14.84 4.22
CA ARG A 17 -2.52 -14.71 2.94
C ARG A 17 -1.01 -14.55 3.12
N ILE A 18 -0.53 -14.24 4.33
CA ILE A 18 0.90 -14.21 4.63
C ILE A 18 1.49 -15.61 4.69
N HIS A 19 0.73 -16.57 5.24
CA HIS A 19 1.16 -17.96 5.35
C HIS A 19 1.01 -18.72 4.04
N THR A 20 -0.01 -18.40 3.24
CA THR A 20 -0.29 -19.10 1.95
C THR A 20 0.41 -18.46 0.75
N GLU A 21 1.05 -17.31 0.93
CA GLU A 21 1.60 -16.46 -0.13
C GLU A 21 0.59 -16.03 -1.21
N GLU A 22 -0.70 -16.24 -0.99
CA GLU A 22 -1.75 -15.92 -1.95
C GLU A 22 -1.80 -14.41 -2.23
N ARG A 23 -1.82 -14.06 -3.52
CA ARG A 23 -1.85 -12.68 -4.01
C ARG A 23 -2.98 -12.50 -5.02
N PRO A 24 -4.23 -12.33 -4.55
CA PRO A 24 -5.41 -12.27 -5.42
C PRO A 24 -5.42 -11.04 -6.34
N PHE A 25 -4.83 -9.94 -5.88
CA PHE A 25 -4.86 -8.67 -6.60
C PHE A 25 -3.61 -8.53 -7.45
N ARG A 26 -3.73 -8.66 -8.77
CA ARG A 26 -2.60 -8.55 -9.69
C ARG A 26 -2.63 -7.24 -10.45
N CYS A 27 -1.47 -6.62 -10.60
CA CYS A 27 -1.29 -5.49 -11.51
C CYS A 27 -1.54 -5.94 -12.96
N PRO A 28 -2.39 -5.24 -13.73
CA PRO A 28 -2.62 -5.60 -15.13
C PRO A 28 -1.35 -5.42 -15.99
N ASP A 29 -0.53 -4.41 -15.67
CA ASP A 29 0.61 -3.99 -16.50
C ASP A 29 1.86 -4.86 -16.25
N CYS A 30 2.27 -5.01 -14.98
CA CYS A 30 3.49 -5.75 -14.62
C CYS A 30 3.24 -7.13 -13.98
N LYS A 31 1.98 -7.58 -13.89
CA LYS A 31 1.54 -8.86 -13.28
C LYS A 31 1.94 -9.07 -11.82
N LYS A 32 2.52 -8.07 -11.15
CA LYS A 32 2.88 -8.13 -9.73
C LYS A 32 1.63 -8.34 -8.87
N GLY A 33 1.68 -9.35 -8.01
CA GLY A 33 0.58 -9.70 -7.10
C GLY A 33 0.67 -9.05 -5.72
N PHE A 34 -0.47 -8.70 -5.14
CA PHE A 34 -0.65 -8.07 -3.84
C PHE A 34 -1.69 -8.81 -2.99
N LYS A 35 -1.50 -8.77 -1.66
CA LYS A 35 -2.40 -9.39 -0.67
C LYS A 35 -3.65 -8.53 -0.37
N ARG A 36 -3.63 -7.24 -0.71
CA ARG A 36 -4.70 -6.25 -0.47
C ARG A 36 -4.93 -5.38 -1.70
N ASN A 37 -6.19 -5.03 -1.96
CA ASN A 37 -6.57 -4.14 -3.06
C ASN A 37 -5.95 -2.74 -2.91
N SER A 38 -6.00 -2.15 -1.71
CA SER A 38 -5.42 -0.83 -1.45
C SER A 38 -3.91 -0.76 -1.75
N THR A 39 -3.19 -1.86 -1.56
CA THR A 39 -1.77 -1.95 -1.92
C THR A 39 -1.58 -1.99 -3.44
N LEU A 40 -2.45 -2.68 -4.18
CA LEU A 40 -2.46 -2.65 -5.65
C LEU A 40 -2.77 -1.24 -6.16
N THR A 41 -3.81 -0.58 -5.64
CA THR A 41 -4.16 0.80 -6.04
C THR A 41 -3.01 1.77 -5.81
N ARG A 42 -2.36 1.71 -4.65
CA ARG A 42 -1.16 2.51 -4.39
C ARG A 42 -0.01 2.17 -5.34
N HIS A 43 0.20 0.89 -5.61
CA HIS A 43 1.22 0.46 -6.55
C HIS A 43 0.96 0.98 -7.95
N TRP A 44 -0.29 1.03 -8.42
CA TRP A 44 -0.61 1.48 -9.77
C TRP A 44 -0.16 2.92 -10.06
N ARG A 45 -0.02 3.75 -9.02
CA ARG A 45 0.56 5.09 -9.12
C ARG A 45 1.99 5.13 -9.63
N ILE A 46 2.74 4.02 -9.57
CA ILE A 46 4.08 3.97 -10.18
C ILE A 46 4.01 3.91 -11.70
N HIS A 47 2.93 3.37 -12.26
CA HIS A 47 2.73 3.26 -13.71
C HIS A 47 2.16 4.56 -14.28
N THR A 48 1.31 5.25 -13.53
CA THR A 48 0.70 6.52 -13.93
C THR A 48 1.52 7.74 -13.54
N GLU A 49 2.60 7.55 -12.76
CA GLU A 49 3.40 8.63 -12.16
C GLU A 49 2.58 9.61 -11.30
N GLU A 50 1.40 9.19 -10.83
CA GLU A 50 0.50 10.03 -10.04
C GLU A 50 1.10 10.30 -8.64
N ARG A 51 1.21 11.58 -8.29
CA ARG A 51 1.75 12.04 -7.00
C ARG A 51 0.75 12.98 -6.32
N PRO A 52 -0.36 12.44 -5.77
CA PRO A 52 -1.47 13.26 -5.28
C PRO A 52 -1.15 13.98 -3.96
N TYR A 53 -0.05 13.63 -3.29
CA TYR A 53 0.29 14.19 -1.98
C TYR A 53 1.38 15.25 -2.11
N GLN A 54 0.99 16.51 -2.12
CA GLN A 54 1.94 17.64 -2.20
C GLN A 54 2.31 18.15 -0.81
N CYS A 55 3.60 18.43 -0.58
CA CYS A 55 4.07 19.09 0.62
C CYS A 55 3.75 20.59 0.54
N PRO A 56 2.99 21.16 1.49
CA PRO A 56 2.62 22.58 1.45
C PRO A 56 3.81 23.52 1.70
N GLN A 57 4.88 23.04 2.34
CA GLN A 57 6.03 23.87 2.70
C GLN A 57 7.05 24.00 1.56
N CYS A 58 7.31 22.91 0.83
CA CYS A 58 8.34 22.88 -0.23
C CYS A 58 7.81 22.51 -1.63
N GLY A 59 6.51 22.29 -1.78
CA GLY A 59 5.87 21.98 -3.06
C GLY A 59 6.15 20.59 -3.64
N LYS A 60 7.00 19.77 -3.00
CA LYS A 60 7.33 18.41 -3.47
C LYS A 60 6.14 17.46 -3.36
N SER A 61 5.89 16.68 -4.42
CA SER A 61 4.79 15.71 -4.47
C SER A 61 5.24 14.26 -4.29
N PHE A 62 4.37 13.45 -3.67
CA PHE A 62 4.60 12.05 -3.32
C PHE A 62 3.43 11.17 -3.78
N SER A 63 3.71 9.91 -4.10
CA SER A 63 2.71 8.90 -4.48
C SER A 63 2.06 8.18 -3.27
N ASP A 64 2.62 8.35 -2.07
CA ASP A 64 2.12 7.79 -0.80
C ASP A 64 2.10 8.88 0.29
N SER A 65 1.00 8.95 1.05
CA SER A 65 0.84 9.89 2.16
C SER A 65 1.87 9.64 3.27
N SER A 66 2.29 8.40 3.48
CA SER A 66 3.31 8.05 4.48
C SER A 66 4.65 8.72 4.18
N HIS A 67 5.01 8.79 2.89
CA HIS A 67 6.22 9.50 2.45
C HIS A 67 6.08 11.02 2.62
N LEU A 68 4.90 11.59 2.32
CA LEU A 68 4.62 13.00 2.62
C LEU A 68 4.76 13.29 4.13
N THR A 69 4.14 12.48 4.99
CA THR A 69 4.21 12.67 6.45
C THR A 69 5.65 12.57 6.94
N GLN A 70 6.44 11.61 6.44
CA GLN A 70 7.85 11.53 6.79
C GLN A 70 8.64 12.75 6.30
N GLN A 71 8.36 13.23 5.08
CA GLN A 71 8.99 14.44 4.56
C GLN A 71 8.68 15.64 5.46
N GLN A 72 7.42 15.82 5.85
CA GLN A 72 6.97 16.94 6.66
C GLN A 72 7.63 17.00 8.03
N ARG A 73 7.95 15.84 8.63
CA ARG A 73 8.68 15.78 9.91
C ARG A 73 10.15 16.20 9.83
N ARG A 74 10.69 16.30 8.61
CA ARG A 74 12.10 16.68 8.35
C ARG A 74 12.27 18.15 7.98
N HIS A 75 11.17 18.89 7.89
CA HIS A 75 11.20 20.34 7.91
C HIS A 75 11.30 20.80 9.36
#